data_AF-A0A4R8ZU96-F1
#
_entry.id   AF-A0A4R8ZU96-F1
#
_cell.length_a   1.000
_cell.length_b   1.000
_cell.length_c   1.000
_cell.angle_alpha   90.00
_cell.angle_beta   90.00
_cell.angle_gamma   90.00
#
_symmetry.space_group_name_H-M   'P 1'
#
loop_
_entity.id
_entity.type
_entity.pdbx_description
1 polymer ?
#
loop_
_entity_poly.entity_id
_entity_poly.type
_entity_poly.pdbx_seq_one_letter_code
_entity_poly.pdbx_strand_id
1 'polypeptide(L)' 'MAIGIATIALYAAAIIFALVQIQRTVDLTPPERLVWTVAVLCAPVIGSLVWFALGPHPFGLRLSQGPH' A
#
# COMPACT_ATOMS: atom_id res chain seq x y z
N MET A 1 -6.75 -17.70 12.24
CA MET A 1 -7.79 -16.64 12.26
C MET A 1 -7.29 -15.35 12.89
N ALA A 2 -6.70 -15.39 14.10
CA ALA A 2 -6.18 -14.18 14.77
C ALA A 2 -5.13 -13.39 13.95
N ILE A 3 -4.18 -14.07 13.32
CA ILE A 3 -3.17 -13.42 12.47
C ILE A 3 -3.83 -12.66 11.32
N GLY A 4 -4.77 -13.29 10.61
CA GLY A 4 -5.48 -12.65 9.50
C GLY A 4 -6.24 -11.38 9.93
N ILE A 5 -6.95 -11.44 11.05
CA ILE A 5 -7.66 -10.27 11.61
C ILE A 5 -6.67 -9.17 12.00
N ALA A 6 -5.57 -9.53 12.68
CA ALA A 6 -4.53 -8.57 13.06
C ALA A 6 -3.89 -7.91 11.84
N THR A 7 -3.61 -8.67 10.78
CA THR A 7 -3.07 -8.14 9.52
C THR A 7 -4.04 -7.17 8.87
N ILE A 8 -5.34 -7.52 8.78
CA ILE A 8 -6.36 -6.64 8.20
C ILE A 8 -6.48 -5.35 9.02
N ALA A 9 -6.53 -5.45 10.34
CA ALA A 9 -6.65 -4.29 11.23
C ALA A 9 -5.42 -3.38 11.12
N LEU A 10 -4.22 -3.95 11.12
CA LEU A 10 -2.97 -3.19 10.95
C LEU A 10 -2.91 -2.50 9.59
N TYR A 11 -3.33 -3.20 8.53
CA TYR A 11 -3.39 -2.65 7.18
C TYR A 11 -4.36 -1.47 7.09
N ALA A 12 -5.58 -1.62 7.63
CA ALA A 12 -6.55 -0.54 7.70
C ALA A 12 -6.04 0.65 8.52
N ALA A 13 -5.41 0.40 9.66
CA ALA A 13 -4.81 1.44 10.49
C ALA A 13 -3.71 2.22 9.73
N ALA A 14 -2.88 1.54 8.94
CA ALA A 14 -1.85 2.17 8.12
C ALA A 14 -2.46 3.10 7.05
N ILE A 15 -3.54 2.69 6.38
CA ILE A 15 -4.25 3.53 5.39
C ILE A 15 -4.83 4.76 6.09
N ILE A 16 -5.56 4.57 7.20
CA ILE A 16 -6.18 5.67 7.95
C ILE A 16 -5.09 6.65 8.42
N PHE A 17 -3.99 6.13 8.96
CA PHE A 17 -2.86 6.95 9.37
C PHE A 17 -2.31 7.78 8.21
N ALA A 18 -2.08 7.18 7.04
CA ALA A 18 -1.61 7.89 5.85
C ALA A 18 -2.57 9.00 5.43
N LEU A 19 -3.88 8.74 5.43
CA LEU A 19 -4.90 9.74 5.11
C LEU A 19 -4.89 10.90 6.13
N VAL A 20 -4.79 10.60 7.42
CA VAL A 20 -4.67 11.62 8.47
C VAL A 20 -3.42 12.48 8.27
N GLN A 21 -2.28 11.87 7.93
CA GLN A 21 -1.04 12.60 7.66
C GLN A 21 -1.21 13.53 6.45
N ILE A 22 -1.75 13.06 5.33
CA ILE A 22 -2.02 13.89 4.14
C ILE A 22 -2.88 15.11 4.49
N GLN A 23 -3.90 14.94 5.33
CA GLN A 23 -4.76 16.04 5.76
C GLN A 23 -4.06 17.01 6.73
N ARG A 24 -3.10 16.52 7.52
CA ARG A 24 -2.32 17.31 8.48
C ARG A 24 -1.11 18.01 7.85
N THR A 25 -0.64 17.57 6.68
CA THR A 25 0.46 18.22 5.98
C THR A 25 0.04 19.62 5.52
N VAL A 26 0.67 20.62 6.12
CA VAL A 26 0.40 22.05 5.86
C VAL A 26 0.96 22.49 4.52
N ASP A 27 2.03 21.83 4.06
CA ASP A 27 2.73 22.17 2.81
C ASP A 27 2.04 21.65 1.54
N LEU A 28 0.93 20.91 1.66
CA LEU A 28 0.18 20.41 0.50
C LEU A 28 -0.92 21.38 0.09
N THR A 29 -0.88 21.79 -1.18
CA THR A 29 -1.99 22.53 -1.79
C THR A 29 -3.25 21.64 -1.88
N PRO A 30 -4.46 22.23 -1.97
CA PRO A 30 -5.70 21.46 -2.11
C PRO A 30 -5.69 20.40 -3.24
N PRO A 31 -5.20 20.68 -4.46
CA PRO A 31 -5.15 19.66 -5.51
C PRO A 31 -4.14 18.55 -5.22
N GLU A 32 -2.96 18.87 -4.68
CA GLU A 32 -1.95 17.85 -4.34
C GLU A 32 -2.47 16.91 -3.25
N ARG A 33 -3.16 17.46 -2.25
CA ARG A 33 -3.81 16.69 -1.20
C ARG A 33 -4.84 15.71 -1.76
N LEU A 34 -5.63 16.13 -2.75
CA LEU A 34 -6.58 15.25 -3.44
C LEU A 34 -5.86 14.13 -4.20
N VAL A 35 -4.82 14.47 -4.96
CA VAL A 35 -4.01 13.49 -5.71
C VAL A 35 -3.42 12.43 -4.77
N TRP A 36 -2.82 12.85 -3.65
CA TRP A 36 -2.25 11.93 -2.67
C TRP A 36 -3.31 11.08 -1.97
N THR A 37 -4.47 11.65 -1.69
CA THR A 37 -5.61 10.90 -1.12
C THR A 37 -6.06 9.78 -2.07
N VAL A 38 -6.25 10.11 -3.35
CA VAL A 38 -6.63 9.13 -4.38
C VAL A 38 -5.52 8.10 -4.57
N ALA A 39 -4.25 8.52 -4.62
CA ALA A 39 -3.11 7.63 -4.78
C ALA A 39 -3.04 6.58 -3.66
N VAL A 40 -3.21 6.98 -2.39
CA VAL A 40 -3.19 6.05 -1.24
C VAL A 40 -4.35 5.05 -1.31
N LEU A 41 -5.54 5.49 -1.72
CA LEU A 41 -6.71 4.62 -1.85
C LEU A 41 -6.58 3.63 -3.01
N CYS A 42 -6.00 4.06 -4.14
CA CYS A 42 -5.86 3.24 -5.33
C CYS A 42 -4.61 2.34 -5.32
N ALA A 43 -3.58 2.67 -4.53
CA ALA A 43 -2.35 1.88 -4.42
C ALA A 43 -2.57 0.37 -4.21
N PRO A 44 -3.44 -0.10 -3.29
CA PRO A 44 -3.71 -1.54 -3.14
C PRO A 44 -4.23 -2.20 -4.41
N VAL A 45 -5.14 -1.52 -5.11
CA VAL A 45 -5.76 -2.04 -6.33
C VAL A 45 -4.72 -2.13 -7.44
N ILE A 46 -3.96 -1.05 -7.64
CA ILE A 46 -2.90 -1.01 -8.65
C ILE A 46 -1.84 -2.07 -8.34
N GLY A 47 -1.38 -2.18 -7.10
CA GLY A 47 -0.39 -3.21 -6.70
C GLY A 47 -0.89 -4.63 -6.95
N SER A 48 -2.17 -4.88 -6.67
CA SER A 48 -2.80 -6.18 -6.94
C SER A 48 -2.89 -6.48 -8.44
N LEU A 49 -3.25 -5.48 -9.25
CA LEU A 49 -3.31 -5.60 -10.71
C LEU A 49 -1.92 -5.85 -11.31
N VAL A 50 -0.91 -5.12 -10.83
CA VAL A 50 0.49 -5.30 -11.26
C VAL A 50 0.98 -6.70 -10.94
N TRP A 51 0.72 -7.19 -9.73
CA TRP A 51 1.05 -8.57 -9.34
C TRP A 51 0.32 -9.60 -10.21
N PHE A 52 -0.98 -9.40 -10.45
CA PHE A 52 -1.77 -10.30 -11.28
C PHE A 52 -1.27 -10.34 -12.73
N ALA A 53 -0.88 -9.20 -13.30
CA ALA A 53 -0.42 -9.08 -14.68
C ALA A 53 1.02 -9.59 -14.88
N LEU A 54 1.93 -9.29 -13.96
CA LEU A 54 3.36 -9.64 -14.09
C LEU A 54 3.72 -10.98 -13.44
N GLY A 55 2.79 -11.58 -12.69
CA GLY A 55 3.01 -12.85 -12.02
C GLY A 55 3.91 -12.74 -10.78
N PRO A 56 4.36 -13.86 -10.21
CA PRO A 56 4.96 -13.93 -8.87
C PRO A 56 6.34 -13.26 -8.72
N HIS A 57 6.95 -12.80 -9.82
CA HIS A 57 8.24 -12.12 -9.79
C HIS A 57 8.15 -10.81 -10.58
N PRO A 58 7.27 -9.88 -10.18
CA PRO A 58 7.00 -8.67 -10.96
C PRO A 58 8.23 -7.78 -11.15
N PHE A 59 9.20 -7.88 -10.23
CA PHE A 59 10.46 -7.13 -10.25
C PHE A 59 11.69 -8.01 -10.49
N GLY A 60 11.51 -9.29 -10.84
CA GLY A 60 12.62 -10.23 -11.03
C GLY A 60 13.45 -10.54 -9.76
N LEU A 61 13.01 -10.06 -8.59
CA LEU A 61 13.67 -10.32 -7.30
C LEU A 61 13.49 -11.80 -6.93
N ARG A 62 14.57 -12.58 -7.08
CA ARG A 62 14.65 -13.92 -6.52
C ARG A 62 15.10 -13.80 -5.06
N LEU A 63 14.17 -13.98 -4.13
CA LEU A 63 14.51 -14.24 -2.74
C LEU A 63 15.13 -15.64 -2.68
N SER A 64 16.44 -15.72 -2.95
CA SER A 64 17.23 -16.94 -2.83
C SER A 64 16.91 -17.58 -1.49
N GLN A 65 16.27 -18.75 -1.51
CA GLN A 65 16.18 -19.58 -0.33
C GLN A 65 17.61 -19.98 0.02
N GLY A 66 18.03 -19.74 1.26
CA GLY A 66 19.35 -20.15 1.76
C GLY A 66 19.56 -21.67 1.61
N PRO A 67 20.81 -22.14 1.70
CA PRO A 67 21.18 -23.51 1.36
C PRO A 67 20.39 -24.52 2.21
N HIS A 68 19.96 -25.59 1.53
CA HIS A 68 19.34 -26.79 2.10
C HIS A 68 20.15 -27.37 3.26
#